data_AF-A0A850PAW7-F1
#
_entry.id   AF-A0A850PAW7-F1
#
_cell.length_a   1.000
_cell.length_b   1.000
_cell.length_c   1.000
_cell.angle_alpha   90.00
_cell.angle_beta   90.00
_cell.angle_gamma   90.00
#
_symmetry.space_group_name_H-M   'P 1'
#
loop_
_entity.id
_entity.type
_entity.pdbx_description
1 polymer ?
#
loop_
_entity_poly.entity_id
_entity_poly.type
_entity_poly.pdbx_seq_one_letter_code
_entity_poly.pdbx_strand_id
1 'polypeptide(L)'
;MMMTREQVERINLDAASDATLAALDRELRAKLKAVTGPEDHVQMAQAYEAYSEASFYLAMKDRGVVLERTPGTGGHQAKRPDFRYPHPDGHLYFEVKALEIAEPLRRHKEIGHEALEIAAKLDGRARQPGIHFGKPHEISGHLPDADSVTRIDDTIQKISNNIKAGQIEYGPTVLVVDLGRLSGVAQGPSGLLPVFFHAGPPAESCVSGELWQIALGSPGEQILSLPEFDGKSNLAGHQTQIGILRQFPTLMAITFFLPRWSDKPELLTIWNIGWDQTALENPCTLSEHQIESVLHDYSDGLNDQRNELGWAFRVSR
;
A
#
# COMPACT_ATOMS: atom_id res chain seq x y z
N MET A 1 2.58 -3.62 -13.87
CA MET A 1 2.88 -4.51 -12.73
C MET A 1 4.10 -3.94 -12.03
N MET A 2 4.14 -3.83 -10.70
CA MET A 2 5.38 -3.50 -9.97
C MET A 2 5.86 -4.65 -9.09
N MET A 3 5.78 -5.90 -9.58
CA MET A 3 6.68 -6.96 -9.10
C MET A 3 7.93 -6.91 -9.98
N THR A 4 9.01 -6.33 -9.46
CA THR A 4 10.24 -6.19 -10.24
C THR A 4 11.15 -7.38 -9.99
N ARG A 5 11.86 -7.79 -11.04
CA ARG A 5 12.87 -8.85 -10.92
C ARG A 5 13.94 -8.49 -9.89
N GLU A 6 14.37 -7.24 -9.88
CA GLU A 6 15.37 -6.75 -8.94
C GLU A 6 14.91 -6.93 -7.49
N GLN A 7 13.67 -6.58 -7.18
CA GLN A 7 13.12 -6.74 -5.83
C GLN A 7 12.99 -8.22 -5.44
N VAL A 8 12.57 -9.10 -6.36
CA VAL A 8 12.51 -10.55 -6.10
C VAL A 8 13.91 -11.14 -5.88
N GLU A 9 14.92 -10.69 -6.64
CA GLU A 9 16.31 -11.11 -6.45
C GLU A 9 16.87 -10.62 -5.11
N ARG A 10 16.51 -9.40 -4.70
CA ARG A 10 16.86 -8.85 -3.40
C ARG A 10 16.23 -9.63 -2.25
N ILE A 11 14.93 -9.94 -2.33
CA ILE A 11 14.22 -10.78 -1.36
C ILE A 11 14.96 -12.12 -1.16
N ASN A 12 15.33 -12.77 -2.27
CA ASN A 12 16.08 -14.02 -2.25
C ASN A 12 17.47 -13.88 -1.59
N LEU A 13 18.23 -12.85 -1.97
CA LEU A 13 19.57 -12.62 -1.44
C LEU A 13 19.55 -12.41 0.07
N ASP A 14 18.67 -11.52 0.54
CA ASP A 14 18.60 -11.10 1.94
C ASP A 14 18.00 -12.20 2.83
N ALA A 15 17.14 -13.07 2.27
CA ALA A 15 16.56 -14.24 2.94
C ALA A 15 17.59 -15.20 3.54
N ALA A 16 18.81 -15.26 2.99
CA ALA A 16 19.88 -16.12 3.54
C ALA A 16 20.30 -15.73 4.97
N SER A 17 20.06 -14.47 5.36
CA SER A 17 20.49 -13.89 6.63
C SER A 17 19.33 -13.50 7.57
N ASP A 18 18.09 -13.68 7.13
CA ASP A 18 16.90 -13.17 7.81
C ASP A 18 15.79 -14.23 7.80
N ALA A 19 15.47 -14.76 8.97
CA ALA A 19 14.49 -15.84 9.12
C ALA A 19 13.07 -15.45 8.72
N THR A 20 12.67 -14.19 8.97
CA THR A 20 11.35 -13.68 8.58
C THR A 20 11.27 -13.59 7.06
N LEU A 21 12.29 -12.99 6.44
CA LEU A 21 12.35 -12.87 4.99
C LEU A 21 12.48 -14.23 4.30
N ALA A 22 13.18 -15.20 4.90
CA ALA A 22 13.24 -16.57 4.40
C ALA A 22 11.88 -17.28 4.43
N ALA A 23 11.01 -16.97 5.39
CA ALA A 23 9.65 -17.48 5.39
C ALA A 23 8.82 -16.85 4.26
N LEU A 24 8.93 -15.52 4.07
CA LEU A 24 8.24 -14.78 3.02
C LEU A 24 8.71 -15.19 1.61
N ASP A 25 10.02 -15.35 1.38
CA ASP A 25 10.58 -15.81 0.10
C ASP A 25 10.08 -17.23 -0.25
N ARG A 26 10.04 -18.15 0.73
CA ARG A 26 9.49 -19.50 0.51
C ARG A 26 8.02 -19.47 0.11
N GLU A 27 7.22 -18.63 0.75
CA GLU A 27 5.81 -18.46 0.41
C GLU A 27 5.63 -17.85 -0.98
N LEU A 28 6.34 -16.76 -1.28
CA LEU A 28 6.34 -16.12 -2.59
C LEU A 28 6.70 -17.12 -3.70
N ARG A 29 7.75 -17.93 -3.51
CA ARG A 29 8.11 -18.98 -4.47
C ARG A 29 7.05 -20.05 -4.61
N ALA A 30 6.44 -20.49 -3.50
CA ALA A 30 5.39 -21.48 -3.53
C ALA A 30 4.18 -20.97 -4.33
N LYS A 31 3.78 -19.71 -4.12
CA LYS A 31 2.71 -19.06 -4.87
C LYS A 31 3.08 -18.86 -6.34
N LEU A 32 4.28 -18.37 -6.65
CA LEU A 32 4.75 -18.23 -8.04
C LEU A 32 4.79 -19.57 -8.78
N LYS A 33 5.18 -20.66 -8.10
CA LYS A 33 5.20 -22.01 -8.69
C LYS A 33 3.81 -22.56 -8.95
N ALA A 34 2.80 -22.13 -8.18
CA ALA A 34 1.41 -22.54 -8.38
C ALA A 34 0.77 -21.92 -9.64
N VAL A 35 1.40 -20.89 -10.21
CA VAL A 35 0.90 -20.17 -11.39
C VAL A 35 1.17 -21.00 -12.63
N THR A 36 0.11 -21.48 -13.27
CA THR A 36 0.25 -22.37 -14.44
C THR A 36 0.33 -21.62 -15.76
N GLY A 37 -0.13 -20.37 -15.80
CA GLY A 37 -0.30 -19.61 -17.03
C GLY A 37 -0.65 -18.15 -16.74
N PRO A 38 -0.53 -17.24 -17.73
CA PRO A 38 -0.83 -15.83 -17.51
C PRO A 38 -2.29 -15.50 -17.20
N GLU A 39 -3.18 -16.38 -17.62
CA GLU A 39 -4.60 -16.39 -17.33
C GLU A 39 -4.95 -16.88 -15.92
N ASP A 40 -3.99 -17.38 -15.14
CA ASP A 40 -4.22 -17.83 -13.76
C ASP A 40 -4.28 -16.64 -12.79
N HIS A 41 -5.34 -15.83 -12.94
CA HIS A 41 -5.52 -14.58 -12.21
C HIS A 41 -5.52 -14.79 -10.69
N VAL A 42 -6.10 -15.90 -10.23
CA VAL A 42 -6.19 -16.21 -8.80
C VAL A 42 -4.82 -16.49 -8.22
N GLN A 43 -3.99 -17.32 -8.87
CA GLN A 43 -2.65 -17.57 -8.35
C GLN A 43 -1.73 -16.35 -8.52
N MET A 44 -1.93 -15.55 -9.57
CA MET A 44 -1.22 -14.27 -9.75
C MET A 44 -1.56 -13.22 -8.70
N ALA A 45 -2.81 -13.21 -8.22
CA ALA A 45 -3.24 -12.40 -7.09
C ALA A 45 -2.47 -12.79 -5.83
N GLN A 46 -2.53 -14.09 -5.49
CA GLN A 46 -1.88 -14.63 -4.29
C GLN A 46 -0.36 -14.49 -4.30
N ALA A 47 0.27 -14.64 -5.48
CA ALA A 47 1.71 -14.41 -5.61
C ALA A 47 2.07 -12.95 -5.36
N TYR A 48 1.22 -12.00 -5.76
CA TYR A 48 1.45 -10.59 -5.54
C TYR A 48 1.17 -10.16 -4.11
N GLU A 49 0.17 -10.75 -3.44
CA GLU A 49 -0.03 -10.58 -2.00
C GLU A 49 1.26 -10.96 -1.24
N ALA A 50 1.81 -12.15 -1.49
CA ALA A 50 3.07 -12.60 -0.89
C ALA A 50 4.27 -11.68 -1.24
N TYR A 51 4.32 -11.17 -2.48
CA TYR A 51 5.34 -10.22 -2.89
C TYR A 51 5.22 -8.87 -2.16
N SER A 52 3.99 -8.40 -1.97
CA SER A 52 3.69 -7.14 -1.29
C SER A 52 4.11 -7.20 0.17
N GLU A 53 3.78 -8.29 0.88
CA GLU A 53 4.25 -8.56 2.24
C GLU A 53 5.79 -8.55 2.34
N ALA A 54 6.47 -9.28 1.45
CA ALA A 54 7.94 -9.35 1.43
C ALA A 54 8.58 -7.98 1.12
N SER A 55 7.98 -7.22 0.21
CA SER A 55 8.47 -5.90 -0.18
C SER A 55 8.26 -4.86 0.91
N PHE A 56 7.12 -4.90 1.59
CA PHE A 56 6.85 -4.06 2.76
C PHE A 56 7.83 -4.38 3.90
N TYR A 57 8.05 -5.66 4.20
CA TYR A 57 9.03 -6.07 5.22
C TYR A 57 10.42 -5.51 4.94
N LEU A 58 10.91 -5.63 3.70
CA LEU A 58 12.19 -5.06 3.30
C LEU A 58 12.20 -3.53 3.42
N ALA A 59 11.12 -2.86 3.02
CA ALA A 59 11.01 -1.41 3.12
C ALA A 59 11.08 -0.90 4.57
N MET A 60 10.50 -1.65 5.52
CA MET A 60 10.56 -1.34 6.95
C MET A 60 11.97 -1.58 7.50
N LYS A 61 12.58 -2.73 7.17
CA LYS A 61 13.94 -3.09 7.56
C LYS A 61 14.97 -2.06 7.07
N ASP A 62 14.83 -1.56 5.85
CA ASP A 62 15.69 -0.52 5.27
C ASP A 62 15.62 0.82 6.02
N ARG A 63 14.54 1.04 6.76
CA ARG A 63 14.31 2.20 7.62
C ARG A 63 14.66 1.93 9.08
N GLY A 64 15.30 0.79 9.36
CA GLY A 64 15.69 0.39 10.72
C GLY A 64 14.55 -0.17 11.57
N VAL A 65 13.35 -0.34 11.00
CA VAL A 65 12.19 -0.89 11.70
C VAL A 65 12.12 -2.39 11.45
N VAL A 66 12.47 -3.18 12.47
CA VAL A 66 12.48 -4.64 12.39
C VAL A 66 11.10 -5.19 12.78
N LEU A 67 10.47 -5.87 11.83
CA LEU A 67 9.18 -6.53 12.05
C LEU A 67 9.37 -8.02 12.34
N GLU A 68 8.40 -8.60 13.03
CA GLU A 68 8.27 -10.04 13.20
C GLU A 68 6.97 -10.50 12.55
N ARG A 69 6.99 -11.65 11.87
CA ARG A 69 5.75 -12.24 11.34
C ARG A 69 4.89 -12.77 12.49
N THR A 70 3.60 -12.48 12.49
CA THR A 70 2.71 -12.95 13.56
C THR A 70 2.52 -14.48 13.46
N PRO A 71 2.69 -15.25 14.54
CA PRO A 71 2.50 -16.71 14.48
C PRO A 71 1.08 -17.09 14.06
N GLY A 72 0.95 -17.98 13.08
CA GLY A 72 -0.33 -18.53 12.60
C GLY A 72 -0.84 -17.94 11.28
N THR A 73 -0.20 -16.90 10.74
CA THR A 73 -0.44 -16.43 9.37
C THR A 73 0.03 -17.52 8.39
N GLY A 74 -0.91 -18.27 7.82
CA GLY A 74 -0.64 -19.40 6.90
C GLY A 74 -1.19 -20.76 7.33
N GLY A 75 -1.71 -20.90 8.55
CA GLY A 75 -2.29 -22.16 9.02
C GLY A 75 -3.18 -21.99 10.25
N HIS A 76 -4.47 -22.28 10.08
CA HIS A 76 -5.53 -22.35 11.09
C HIS A 76 -6.07 -21.02 11.67
N GLN A 77 -7.27 -20.64 11.19
CA GLN A 77 -8.40 -19.92 11.82
C GLN A 77 -8.20 -18.64 12.67
N ALA A 78 -7.01 -18.25 13.10
CA ALA A 78 -6.81 -17.02 13.85
C ALA A 78 -6.68 -15.84 12.88
N LYS A 79 -7.66 -14.92 12.89
CA LYS A 79 -7.60 -13.66 12.16
C LYS A 79 -6.59 -12.76 12.86
N ARG A 80 -5.40 -12.60 12.30
CA ARG A 80 -4.32 -11.80 12.89
C ARG A 80 -3.67 -10.90 11.83
N PRO A 81 -3.08 -9.77 12.26
CA PRO A 81 -2.20 -8.95 11.45
C PRO A 81 -0.99 -9.75 10.93
N ASP A 82 -0.53 -9.44 9.72
CA ASP A 82 0.62 -10.10 9.09
C ASP A 82 1.92 -9.96 9.89
N PHE A 83 2.15 -8.75 10.42
CA PHE A 83 3.36 -8.42 11.17
C PHE A 83 3.07 -7.78 12.53
N ARG A 84 4.05 -7.89 13.42
CA ARG A 84 4.14 -7.12 14.65
C ARG A 84 5.49 -6.41 14.73
N TYR A 85 5.48 -5.19 15.24
CA TYR A 85 6.66 -4.46 15.68
C TYR A 85 6.79 -4.60 17.21
N PRO A 86 7.85 -5.26 17.71
CA PRO A 86 8.07 -5.38 19.14
C PRO A 86 8.63 -4.08 19.73
N HIS A 87 7.91 -3.48 20.67
CA HIS A 87 8.36 -2.37 21.49
C HIS A 87 8.43 -2.80 22.97
N PRO A 88 9.35 -2.28 23.80
CA PRO A 88 9.45 -2.67 25.21
C PRO A 88 8.14 -2.55 26.00
N ASP A 89 7.36 -1.52 25.70
CA ASP A 89 6.10 -1.22 26.39
C ASP A 89 4.86 -1.84 25.73
N GLY A 90 4.99 -2.48 24.56
CA GLY A 90 3.84 -2.99 23.82
C GLY A 90 4.15 -3.45 22.39
N HIS A 91 3.12 -3.76 21.62
CA HIS A 91 3.26 -4.15 20.22
C HIS A 91 2.45 -3.21 19.34
N LEU A 92 2.99 -2.88 18.16
CA LEU A 92 2.20 -2.38 17.04
C LEU A 92 2.05 -3.50 16.01
N TYR A 93 0.95 -3.49 15.28
CA TYR A 93 0.65 -4.50 14.29
C TYR A 93 0.51 -3.88 12.90
N PHE A 94 0.85 -4.65 11.87
CA PHE A 94 0.71 -4.23 10.48
C PHE A 94 -0.03 -5.31 9.71
N GLU A 95 -1.10 -4.92 9.02
CA GLU A 95 -1.85 -5.77 8.10
C GLU A 95 -1.64 -5.25 6.68
N VAL A 96 -1.09 -6.08 5.80
CA VAL A 96 -0.76 -5.70 4.42
C VAL A 96 -1.88 -6.14 3.48
N LYS A 97 -2.44 -5.19 2.73
CA LYS A 97 -3.45 -5.44 1.70
C LYS A 97 -2.92 -4.99 0.34
N ALA A 98 -2.75 -5.96 -0.55
CA ALA A 98 -2.46 -5.71 -1.95
C ALA A 98 -3.77 -5.51 -2.73
N LEU A 99 -3.99 -4.31 -3.26
CA LEU A 99 -5.20 -4.03 -4.02
C LEU A 99 -5.09 -4.52 -5.47
N GLU A 100 -6.19 -5.08 -5.99
CA GLU A 100 -6.26 -5.59 -7.37
C GLU A 100 -6.97 -4.63 -8.33
N ILE A 101 -6.66 -4.77 -9.62
CA ILE A 101 -7.36 -4.07 -10.71
C ILE A 101 -8.64 -4.83 -11.02
N ALA A 102 -9.79 -4.14 -10.92
CA ALA A 102 -11.07 -4.67 -11.33
C ALA A 102 -11.22 -4.50 -12.85
N GLU A 103 -10.53 -5.32 -13.65
CA GLU A 103 -11.00 -5.79 -14.98
C GLU A 103 -10.04 -6.86 -15.55
N PRO A 104 -10.33 -8.16 -15.32
CA PRO A 104 -9.39 -9.26 -15.60
C PRO A 104 -9.23 -9.67 -17.07
N LEU A 105 -10.01 -9.13 -18.00
CA LEU A 105 -10.23 -9.83 -19.28
C LEU A 105 -9.37 -9.36 -20.46
N ARG A 106 -8.71 -8.19 -20.41
CA ARG A 106 -8.03 -7.65 -21.60
C ARG A 106 -6.50 -7.57 -21.57
N ARG A 107 -5.82 -7.70 -20.42
CA ARG A 107 -4.36 -7.41 -20.35
C ARG A 107 -3.51 -8.34 -19.49
N HIS A 108 -4.06 -9.46 -19.00
CA HIS A 108 -3.31 -10.43 -18.17
C HIS A 108 -2.30 -11.29 -18.92
N LYS A 109 -2.41 -11.40 -20.25
CA LYS A 109 -1.47 -12.20 -21.07
C LYS A 109 -0.02 -11.73 -20.94
N GLU A 110 0.19 -10.43 -20.78
CA GLU A 110 1.52 -9.83 -20.65
C GLU A 110 2.03 -9.91 -19.20
N ILE A 111 1.13 -9.69 -18.22
CA ILE A 111 1.41 -9.74 -16.77
C ILE A 111 1.94 -11.10 -16.34
N GLY A 112 1.26 -12.16 -16.76
CA GLY A 112 1.70 -13.49 -16.37
C GLY A 112 2.86 -14.02 -17.19
N HIS A 113 3.18 -13.43 -18.34
CA HIS A 113 4.40 -13.77 -19.05
C HIS A 113 5.65 -13.40 -18.23
N GLU A 114 5.66 -12.21 -17.61
CA GLU A 114 6.78 -11.76 -16.76
C GLU A 114 6.90 -12.57 -15.46
N ALA A 115 5.78 -12.83 -14.78
CA ALA A 115 5.79 -13.65 -13.56
C ALA A 115 6.22 -15.10 -13.84
N LEU A 116 5.78 -15.69 -14.96
CA LEU A 116 6.22 -17.01 -15.40
C LEU A 116 7.69 -17.01 -15.86
N GLU A 117 8.16 -15.96 -16.52
CA GLU A 117 9.57 -15.81 -16.84
C GLU A 117 10.44 -15.75 -15.58
N ILE A 118 10.00 -15.00 -14.56
CA ILE A 118 10.69 -14.94 -13.27
C ILE A 118 10.68 -16.31 -12.60
N ALA A 119 9.53 -17.01 -12.55
CA ALA A 119 9.42 -18.35 -12.00
C ALA A 119 10.31 -19.37 -12.74
N ALA A 120 10.29 -19.36 -14.08
CA ALA A 120 11.13 -20.19 -14.92
C ALA A 120 12.62 -19.87 -14.77
N LYS A 121 13.00 -18.61 -14.53
CA LYS A 121 14.39 -18.20 -14.24
C LYS A 121 14.82 -18.56 -12.83
N LEU A 122 13.92 -18.52 -11.83
CA LEU A 122 14.19 -18.96 -10.46
C LEU A 122 14.41 -20.49 -10.41
N ASP A 123 13.67 -21.26 -11.21
CA ASP A 123 13.85 -22.71 -11.36
C ASP A 123 15.06 -23.05 -12.27
N GLY A 124 15.25 -22.27 -13.34
CA GLY A 124 16.35 -22.39 -14.31
C GLY A 124 17.73 -21.98 -13.77
N ARG A 125 17.80 -21.24 -12.66
CA ARG A 125 19.08 -20.94 -11.96
C ARG A 125 19.76 -22.16 -11.33
N ALA A 126 19.14 -23.34 -11.40
CA ALA A 126 19.83 -24.61 -11.21
C ALA A 126 20.67 -25.06 -12.44
N ARG A 127 20.47 -24.49 -13.64
CA ARG A 127 21.11 -24.92 -14.91
C ARG A 127 21.20 -23.80 -15.99
N GLN A 128 22.20 -22.91 -15.87
CA GLN A 128 22.85 -22.14 -16.98
C GLN A 128 22.06 -21.06 -17.81
N PRO A 129 22.77 -20.15 -18.55
CA PRO A 129 22.37 -18.74 -18.73
C PRO A 129 21.81 -18.34 -20.12
N GLY A 130 20.99 -17.28 -20.12
CA GLY A 130 20.57 -16.49 -21.31
C GLY A 130 19.45 -15.50 -20.95
N ILE A 131 19.57 -14.22 -21.32
CA ILE A 131 18.63 -13.16 -20.90
C ILE A 131 18.11 -12.39 -22.12
N HIS A 132 16.78 -12.30 -22.23
CA HIS A 132 16.08 -11.25 -22.97
C HIS A 132 15.18 -10.47 -22.00
N PHE A 133 15.12 -9.15 -22.17
CA PHE A 133 14.29 -8.23 -21.39
C PHE A 133 13.34 -7.50 -22.34
N GLY A 134 12.04 -7.55 -22.04
CA GLY A 134 11.03 -6.70 -22.67
C GLY A 134 11.08 -5.26 -22.13
N LYS A 135 10.51 -4.32 -22.89
CA LYS A 135 10.37 -2.91 -22.50
C LYS A 135 9.15 -2.72 -21.56
N PRO A 136 9.17 -1.72 -20.67
CA PRO A 136 8.07 -1.48 -19.73
C PRO A 136 6.82 -0.99 -20.47
N HIS A 137 5.68 -1.63 -20.19
CA HIS A 137 4.36 -1.07 -20.46
C HIS A 137 3.75 -0.58 -19.14
N GLU A 138 3.28 0.68 -19.11
CA GLU A 138 2.41 1.18 -18.05
C GLU A 138 1.10 0.37 -18.06
N ILE A 139 0.94 -0.49 -17.06
CA ILE A 139 -0.31 -1.23 -16.88
C ILE A 139 -1.23 -0.33 -16.05
N SER A 140 -2.15 0.34 -16.76
CA SER A 140 -3.16 1.24 -16.22
C SER A 140 -4.05 0.55 -15.17
N GLY A 141 -4.23 1.23 -14.03
CA GLY A 141 -5.21 0.97 -12.98
C GLY A 141 -6.62 1.37 -13.40
N HIS A 142 -7.23 2.39 -12.77
CA HIS A 142 -8.58 2.88 -13.10
C HIS A 142 -8.79 3.00 -14.62
N LEU A 143 -10.07 2.98 -15.07
CA LEU A 143 -10.39 3.26 -16.48
C LEU A 143 -9.59 4.48 -16.94
N PRO A 144 -8.98 4.45 -18.15
CA PRO A 144 -8.36 5.64 -18.71
C PRO A 144 -9.36 6.80 -18.57
N ASP A 145 -8.91 7.91 -17.99
CA ASP A 145 -9.71 9.12 -17.74
C ASP A 145 -10.70 9.07 -16.56
N ALA A 146 -10.62 8.07 -15.66
CA ALA A 146 -11.40 8.10 -14.42
C ALA A 146 -11.10 9.38 -13.62
N ASP A 147 -12.13 10.15 -13.28
CA ASP A 147 -11.99 11.37 -12.51
C ASP A 147 -11.55 11.09 -11.06
N SER A 148 -11.10 12.12 -10.36
CA SER A 148 -10.54 11.97 -9.01
C SER A 148 -11.55 11.44 -7.99
N VAL A 149 -12.84 11.77 -8.14
CA VAL A 149 -13.91 11.25 -7.27
C VAL A 149 -14.04 9.75 -7.44
N THR A 150 -14.14 9.30 -8.69
CA THR A 150 -14.23 7.87 -9.04
C THR A 150 -13.00 7.12 -8.52
N ARG A 151 -11.80 7.69 -8.66
CA ARG A 151 -10.57 7.05 -8.16
C ARG A 151 -10.57 6.88 -6.64
N ILE A 152 -10.94 7.93 -5.90
CA ILE A 152 -11.04 7.90 -4.44
C ILE A 152 -12.08 6.85 -4.02
N ASP A 153 -13.30 6.92 -4.56
CA ASP A 153 -14.41 6.06 -4.17
C ASP A 153 -14.14 4.58 -4.51
N ASP A 154 -13.60 4.29 -5.69
CA ASP A 154 -13.18 2.93 -6.09
C ASP A 154 -12.10 2.38 -5.16
N THR A 155 -11.14 3.22 -4.77
CA THR A 155 -10.04 2.81 -3.90
C THR A 155 -10.56 2.52 -2.49
N ILE A 156 -11.41 3.39 -1.95
CA ILE A 156 -12.10 3.15 -0.67
C ILE A 156 -12.86 1.81 -0.74
N GLN A 157 -13.71 1.62 -1.75
CA GLN A 157 -14.50 0.40 -1.89
C GLN A 157 -13.63 -0.86 -1.95
N LYS A 158 -12.51 -0.82 -2.68
CA LYS A 158 -11.56 -1.93 -2.76
C LYS A 158 -10.89 -2.23 -1.43
N ILE A 159 -10.45 -1.20 -0.70
CA ILE A 159 -9.84 -1.37 0.62
C ILE A 159 -10.87 -1.98 1.58
N SER A 160 -12.08 -1.40 1.66
CA SER A 160 -13.13 -1.85 2.57
C SER A 160 -13.54 -3.30 2.32
N ASN A 161 -13.55 -3.75 1.06
CA ASN A 161 -13.84 -5.15 0.71
C ASN A 161 -12.74 -6.13 1.13
N ASN A 162 -11.50 -5.66 1.33
CA ASN A 162 -10.35 -6.49 1.71
C ASN A 162 -10.10 -6.52 3.22
N ILE A 163 -10.65 -5.58 3.98
CA ILE A 163 -10.57 -5.57 5.44
C ILE A 163 -11.48 -6.67 6.01
N LYS A 164 -10.91 -7.54 6.85
CA LYS A 164 -11.66 -8.60 7.53
C LYS A 164 -11.75 -8.28 9.03
N ALA A 165 -12.99 -8.20 9.52
CA ALA A 165 -13.25 -8.08 10.97
C ALA A 165 -12.56 -9.22 11.73
N GLY A 166 -11.79 -8.87 12.76
CA GLY A 166 -10.90 -9.68 13.58
C GLY A 166 -9.42 -9.37 13.34
N GLN A 167 -9.00 -9.00 12.12
CA GLN A 167 -7.59 -8.66 11.86
C GLN A 167 -7.25 -7.28 12.44
N ILE A 168 -8.14 -6.31 12.23
CA ILE A 168 -7.91 -4.90 12.63
C ILE A 168 -8.16 -4.67 14.13
N GLU A 169 -8.98 -5.51 14.76
CA GLU A 169 -9.29 -5.46 16.19
C GLU A 169 -8.29 -6.28 17.04
N TYR A 170 -7.31 -6.95 16.44
CA TYR A 170 -6.36 -7.76 17.21
C TYR A 170 -5.52 -6.90 18.17
N GLY A 171 -5.18 -5.67 17.79
CA GLY A 171 -4.43 -4.71 18.59
C GLY A 171 -4.23 -3.39 17.84
N PRO A 172 -3.34 -2.50 18.30
CA PRO A 172 -3.05 -1.24 17.59
C PRO A 172 -2.46 -1.52 16.20
N THR A 173 -3.33 -1.49 15.20
CA THR A 173 -3.03 -1.98 13.84
C THR A 173 -2.93 -0.82 12.85
N VAL A 174 -1.83 -0.80 12.12
CA VAL A 174 -1.66 0.00 10.90
C VAL A 174 -2.09 -0.86 9.71
N LEU A 175 -3.05 -0.35 8.93
CA LEU A 175 -3.40 -0.95 7.65
C LEU A 175 -2.40 -0.47 6.59
N VAL A 176 -1.66 -1.39 5.99
CA VAL A 176 -0.73 -1.09 4.89
C VAL A 176 -1.41 -1.42 3.57
N VAL A 177 -1.59 -0.43 2.70
CA VAL A 177 -2.27 -0.58 1.42
C VAL A 177 -1.26 -0.43 0.29
N ASP A 178 -0.98 -1.52 -0.42
CA ASP A 178 -0.13 -1.51 -1.61
C ASP A 178 -0.92 -1.01 -2.82
N LEU A 179 -0.52 0.16 -3.29
CA LEU A 179 -1.09 0.85 -4.45
C LEU A 179 -0.35 0.54 -5.75
N GLY A 180 0.63 -0.37 -5.76
CA GLY A 180 1.48 -0.68 -6.91
C GLY A 180 0.76 -1.21 -8.15
N ARG A 181 -0.50 -1.61 -8.00
CA ARG A 181 -1.40 -2.01 -9.09
C ARG A 181 -2.50 -0.98 -9.40
N LEU A 182 -2.61 0.10 -8.63
CA LEU A 182 -3.54 1.20 -8.89
C LEU A 182 -2.76 2.38 -9.48
N SER A 183 -2.95 2.65 -10.78
CA SER A 183 -2.42 3.88 -11.38
C SER A 183 -3.20 5.09 -10.86
N GLY A 184 -2.52 6.17 -10.47
CA GLY A 184 -3.16 7.49 -10.37
C GLY A 184 -2.88 8.28 -9.09
N VAL A 185 -2.29 7.68 -8.05
CA VAL A 185 -2.14 8.37 -6.76
C VAL A 185 -0.74 8.97 -6.59
N ALA A 186 -0.27 9.72 -7.58
CA ALA A 186 1.06 10.33 -7.57
C ALA A 186 1.02 11.80 -7.17
N GLN A 187 0.42 12.10 -6.02
CA GLN A 187 0.50 13.44 -5.39
C GLN A 187 1.67 13.55 -4.40
N GLY A 188 2.46 12.47 -4.26
CA GLY A 188 3.54 12.39 -3.27
C GLY A 188 3.02 12.69 -1.85
N PRO A 189 3.87 13.27 -0.98
CA PRO A 189 3.48 13.62 0.37
C PRO A 189 2.32 14.63 0.45
N SER A 190 2.14 15.48 -0.57
CA SER A 190 0.98 16.41 -0.64
C SER A 190 -0.36 15.69 -0.70
N GLY A 191 -0.37 14.44 -1.18
CA GLY A 191 -1.57 13.58 -1.15
C GLY A 191 -2.07 13.31 0.27
N LEU A 192 -1.21 13.46 1.28
CA LEU A 192 -1.58 13.33 2.69
C LEU A 192 -2.29 14.56 3.25
N LEU A 193 -2.43 15.67 2.51
CA LEU A 193 -3.08 16.89 2.98
C LEU A 193 -4.54 16.91 2.53
N PRO A 194 -5.49 17.45 3.34
CA PRO A 194 -6.89 17.53 2.93
C PRO A 194 -7.06 18.36 1.66
N VAL A 195 -6.32 19.48 1.59
CA VAL A 195 -6.17 20.35 0.42
C VAL A 195 -4.75 20.92 0.42
N PHE A 196 -4.11 21.02 -0.75
CA PHE A 196 -2.82 21.67 -0.93
C PHE A 196 -2.82 22.58 -2.17
N PHE A 197 -1.88 23.51 -2.24
CA PHE A 197 -1.72 24.37 -3.40
C PHE A 197 -0.72 23.75 -4.38
N HIS A 198 -1.17 23.44 -5.59
CA HIS A 198 -0.33 23.00 -6.69
C HIS A 198 0.18 24.22 -7.47
N ALA A 199 1.50 24.44 -7.44
CA ALA A 199 2.16 25.59 -8.04
C ALA A 199 2.87 25.22 -9.36
N GLY A 200 2.15 24.62 -10.30
CA GLY A 200 2.72 24.15 -11.57
C GLY A 200 1.68 24.01 -12.69
N PRO A 201 2.12 23.71 -13.93
CA PRO A 201 1.19 23.46 -15.03
C PRO A 201 0.25 22.28 -14.72
N PRO A 202 -0.94 22.21 -15.33
CA PRO A 202 -1.47 23.15 -16.32
C PRO A 202 -1.97 24.48 -15.75
N ALA A 203 -2.18 24.59 -14.44
CA ALA A 203 -2.65 25.79 -13.77
C ALA A 203 -2.36 25.73 -12.27
N GLU A 204 -2.07 26.89 -11.67
CA GLU A 204 -1.93 27.02 -10.23
C GLU A 204 -3.30 26.93 -9.55
N SER A 205 -3.48 25.97 -8.64
CA SER A 205 -4.79 25.74 -8.02
C SER A 205 -4.70 24.99 -6.69
N CYS A 206 -5.75 25.13 -5.88
CA CYS A 206 -5.95 24.25 -4.74
C CYS A 206 -6.46 22.89 -5.23
N VAL A 207 -5.88 21.80 -4.72
CA VAL A 207 -6.17 20.42 -5.09
C VAL A 207 -6.37 19.61 -3.81
N SER A 208 -7.32 18.68 -3.80
CA SER A 208 -7.53 17.75 -2.69
C SER A 208 -6.49 16.64 -2.71
N GLY A 209 -5.95 16.28 -1.54
CA GLY A 209 -5.06 15.11 -1.43
C GLY A 209 -5.87 13.81 -1.44
N GLU A 210 -5.69 13.00 -2.48
CA GLU A 210 -6.45 11.75 -2.67
C GLU A 210 -6.22 10.76 -1.52
N LEU A 211 -5.00 10.65 -0.99
CA LEU A 211 -4.70 9.77 0.14
C LEU A 211 -5.41 10.21 1.41
N TRP A 212 -5.48 11.54 1.65
CA TRP A 212 -6.28 12.09 2.74
C TRP A 212 -7.74 11.71 2.57
N GLN A 213 -8.31 11.92 1.40
CA GLN A 213 -9.74 11.67 1.12
C GLN A 213 -10.09 10.18 1.22
N ILE A 214 -9.20 9.29 0.79
CA ILE A 214 -9.33 7.84 0.98
C ILE A 214 -9.34 7.48 2.47
N ALA A 215 -8.46 8.08 3.27
CA ALA A 215 -8.35 7.74 4.69
C ALA A 215 -9.45 8.37 5.57
N LEU A 216 -9.76 9.65 5.36
CA LEU A 216 -10.50 10.49 6.29
C LEU A 216 -11.62 11.31 5.62
N GLY A 217 -11.85 11.17 4.32
CA GLY A 217 -12.93 11.86 3.60
C GLY A 217 -14.32 11.52 4.11
N SER A 218 -15.26 12.44 3.92
CA SER A 218 -16.68 12.22 4.25
C SER A 218 -17.56 12.34 3.01
N PRO A 219 -18.67 11.57 2.92
CA PRO A 219 -19.63 11.75 1.84
C PRO A 219 -20.14 13.20 1.78
N GLY A 220 -20.17 13.76 0.58
CA GLY A 220 -20.58 15.14 0.32
C GLY A 220 -19.45 16.18 0.43
N GLU A 221 -18.23 15.81 0.82
CA GLU A 221 -17.08 16.71 0.78
C GLU A 221 -16.68 17.02 -0.67
N GLN A 222 -16.26 18.26 -0.94
CA GLN A 222 -15.83 18.70 -2.26
C GLN A 222 -14.45 18.14 -2.58
N ILE A 223 -14.32 17.54 -3.77
CA ILE A 223 -13.04 17.09 -4.31
C ILE A 223 -12.56 18.09 -5.36
N LEU A 224 -11.38 18.65 -5.12
CA LEU A 224 -10.72 19.59 -6.03
C LEU A 224 -9.65 18.83 -6.83
N SER A 225 -9.66 18.93 -8.15
CA SER A 225 -8.65 18.37 -9.04
C SER A 225 -7.91 19.47 -9.79
N LEU A 226 -6.78 19.14 -10.40
CA LEU A 226 -6.12 20.08 -11.31
C LEU A 226 -7.07 20.50 -12.44
N PRO A 227 -7.32 21.79 -12.65
CA PRO A 227 -8.14 22.24 -13.76
C PRO A 227 -7.34 22.08 -15.06
N GLU A 228 -8.02 21.78 -16.17
CA GLU A 228 -7.35 21.56 -17.47
C GLU A 228 -6.64 22.81 -18.01
N PHE A 229 -7.12 24.00 -17.66
CA PHE A 229 -6.56 25.29 -18.07
C PHE A 229 -7.00 26.41 -17.12
N ASP A 230 -6.28 27.52 -17.15
CA ASP A 230 -6.57 28.71 -16.35
C ASP A 230 -7.99 29.23 -16.56
N GLY A 231 -8.74 29.38 -15.46
CA GLY A 231 -10.13 29.86 -15.47
C GLY A 231 -11.19 28.76 -15.59
N LYS A 232 -10.81 27.49 -15.83
CA LYS A 232 -11.74 26.36 -15.66
C LYS A 232 -11.94 26.07 -14.17
N SER A 233 -13.16 25.65 -13.80
CA SER A 233 -13.42 25.14 -12.45
C SER A 233 -12.51 23.95 -12.13
N ASN A 234 -11.97 23.94 -10.92
CA ASN A 234 -11.20 22.83 -10.35
C ASN A 234 -12.06 21.89 -9.48
N LEU A 235 -13.37 22.16 -9.33
CA LEU A 235 -14.28 21.25 -8.63
C LEU A 235 -14.53 20.00 -9.49
N ALA A 236 -13.98 18.87 -9.06
CA ALA A 236 -14.17 17.56 -9.71
C ALA A 236 -15.54 16.96 -9.37
N GLY A 237 -16.04 17.21 -8.16
CA GLY A 237 -17.31 16.69 -7.68
C GLY A 237 -17.36 16.59 -6.17
N HIS A 238 -18.17 15.67 -5.66
CA HIS A 238 -18.29 15.39 -4.24
C HIS A 238 -18.01 13.92 -3.97
N GLN A 239 -17.25 13.64 -2.92
CA GLN A 239 -16.98 12.28 -2.48
C GLN A 239 -18.27 11.55 -2.11
N THR A 240 -18.39 10.27 -2.46
CA THR A 240 -19.60 9.49 -2.13
C THR A 240 -19.35 8.46 -1.05
N GLN A 241 -18.11 7.99 -0.91
CA GLN A 241 -17.73 6.99 0.08
C GLN A 241 -17.21 7.62 1.39
N ILE A 242 -17.34 6.89 2.49
CA ILE A 242 -16.73 7.26 3.77
C ILE A 242 -15.26 6.79 3.81
N GLY A 243 -14.34 7.66 4.25
CA GLY A 243 -12.93 7.33 4.36
C GLY A 243 -12.66 6.15 5.30
N ILE A 244 -11.60 5.40 5.04
CA ILE A 244 -11.29 4.12 5.70
C ILE A 244 -11.16 4.23 7.22
N LEU A 245 -10.43 5.24 7.73
CA LEU A 245 -10.24 5.43 9.17
C LEU A 245 -11.53 5.87 9.88
N ARG A 246 -12.48 6.47 9.14
CA ARG A 246 -13.82 6.77 9.66
C ARG A 246 -14.75 5.56 9.62
N GLN A 247 -14.65 4.76 8.57
CA GLN A 247 -15.44 3.53 8.41
C GLN A 247 -15.02 2.45 9.42
N PHE A 248 -13.72 2.38 9.70
CA PHE A 248 -13.10 1.41 10.61
C PHE A 248 -12.36 2.16 11.73
N PRO A 249 -13.08 2.70 12.73
CA PRO A 249 -12.50 3.57 13.74
C PRO A 249 -11.48 2.87 14.65
N THR A 250 -11.44 1.54 14.66
CA THR A 250 -10.46 0.73 15.39
C THR A 250 -9.09 0.67 14.71
N LEU A 251 -8.97 1.11 13.46
CA LEU A 251 -7.67 1.26 12.81
C LEU A 251 -6.93 2.44 13.41
N MET A 252 -5.71 2.19 13.87
CA MET A 252 -4.84 3.21 14.41
C MET A 252 -4.31 4.11 13.29
N ALA A 253 -3.92 3.55 12.17
CA ALA A 253 -3.41 4.31 11.04
C ALA A 253 -3.59 3.56 9.72
N ILE A 254 -3.41 4.27 8.61
CA ILE A 254 -3.28 3.70 7.28
C ILE A 254 -1.98 4.19 6.66
N THR A 255 -1.17 3.26 6.15
CA THR A 255 0.05 3.54 5.38
C THR A 255 -0.18 3.13 3.94
N PHE A 256 -0.06 4.08 3.02
CA PHE A 256 -0.07 3.82 1.59
C PHE A 256 1.33 3.46 1.11
N PHE A 257 1.48 2.24 0.60
CA PHE A 257 2.71 1.72 0.05
C PHE A 257 2.74 1.96 -1.45
N LEU A 258 3.62 2.87 -1.87
CA LEU A 258 3.77 3.33 -3.24
C LEU A 258 5.10 2.80 -3.79
N PRO A 259 5.10 1.66 -4.49
CA PRO A 259 6.32 1.16 -5.11
C PRO A 259 6.83 2.16 -6.15
N ARG A 260 8.16 2.36 -6.18
CA ARG A 260 8.85 3.20 -7.16
C ARG A 260 9.70 2.29 -8.05
N TRP A 261 9.73 2.55 -9.35
CA TRP A 261 10.41 1.66 -10.31
C TRP A 261 11.93 1.64 -10.18
N SER A 262 12.53 2.78 -9.84
CA SER A 262 13.99 2.97 -9.81
C SER A 262 14.52 3.48 -8.47
N ASP A 263 13.67 3.50 -7.45
CA ASP A 263 14.00 4.03 -6.13
C ASP A 263 13.31 3.20 -5.05
N LYS A 264 13.65 3.48 -3.79
CA LYS A 264 12.95 2.91 -2.65
C LYS A 264 11.45 3.23 -2.74
N PRO A 265 10.59 2.29 -2.33
CA PRO A 265 9.17 2.56 -2.27
C PRO A 265 8.88 3.65 -1.24
N GLU A 266 7.85 4.45 -1.50
CA GLU A 266 7.42 5.52 -0.62
C GLU A 266 6.31 5.00 0.32
N LEU A 267 6.39 5.37 1.59
CA LEU A 267 5.46 5.02 2.66
C LEU A 267 4.82 6.30 3.20
N LEU A 268 3.56 6.53 2.86
CA LEU A 268 2.82 7.73 3.25
C LEU A 268 1.71 7.35 4.24
N THR A 269 1.75 7.90 5.44
CA THR A 269 0.90 7.45 6.56
C THR A 269 -0.06 8.53 7.03
N ILE A 270 -1.29 8.12 7.33
CA ILE A 270 -2.29 8.95 8.02
C ILE A 270 -2.64 8.29 9.35
N TRP A 271 -2.43 9.02 10.44
CA TRP A 271 -2.71 8.59 11.80
C TRP A 271 -4.12 9.01 12.24
N ASN A 272 -4.89 8.03 12.74
CA ASN A 272 -6.19 8.24 13.35
C ASN A 272 -6.05 8.60 14.83
N ILE A 273 -5.79 9.87 15.13
CA ILE A 273 -5.69 10.34 16.52
C ILE A 273 -7.03 10.07 17.24
N GLY A 274 -6.99 9.41 18.39
CA GLY A 274 -8.22 9.06 19.13
C GLY A 274 -9.05 7.96 18.48
N TRP A 275 -8.41 7.08 17.69
CA TRP A 275 -8.98 5.81 17.24
C TRP A 275 -9.62 5.01 18.39
N ASP A 276 -10.64 4.22 18.05
CA ASP A 276 -11.42 3.44 19.01
C ASP A 276 -10.65 2.20 19.48
N GLN A 277 -10.23 2.22 20.74
CA GLN A 277 -9.49 1.12 21.36
C GLN A 277 -10.40 0.13 22.11
N THR A 278 -11.70 0.40 22.20
CA THR A 278 -12.61 -0.36 23.07
C THR A 278 -12.90 -1.77 22.56
N ALA A 279 -12.74 -1.99 21.26
CA ALA A 279 -12.99 -3.27 20.60
C ALA A 279 -11.73 -4.15 20.47
N LEU A 280 -10.59 -3.74 21.02
CA LEU A 280 -9.34 -4.47 20.82
C LEU A 280 -9.22 -5.72 21.66
N GLU A 281 -8.76 -6.81 21.04
CA GLU A 281 -8.38 -8.04 21.74
C GLU A 281 -7.12 -7.82 22.60
N ASN A 282 -6.13 -7.11 22.06
CA ASN A 282 -4.91 -6.71 22.77
C ASN A 282 -4.86 -5.18 22.89
N PRO A 283 -5.11 -4.61 24.08
CA PRO A 283 -5.13 -3.16 24.28
C PRO A 283 -3.81 -2.49 23.91
N CYS A 284 -3.89 -1.26 23.42
CA CYS A 284 -2.71 -0.44 23.21
C CYS A 284 -2.11 -0.01 24.55
N THR A 285 -0.85 -0.35 24.78
CA THR A 285 -0.09 0.04 25.96
C THR A 285 0.94 1.14 25.67
N LEU A 286 1.11 1.49 24.39
CA LEU A 286 2.00 2.55 23.95
C LEU A 286 1.35 3.92 24.16
N SER A 287 2.14 4.89 24.59
CA SER A 287 1.71 6.29 24.62
C SER A 287 1.59 6.86 23.21
N GLU A 288 0.82 7.94 23.05
CA GLU A 288 0.70 8.67 21.78
C GLU A 288 2.06 9.09 21.21
N HIS A 289 2.98 9.56 22.05
CA HIS A 289 4.33 9.94 21.64
C HIS A 289 5.15 8.76 21.09
N GLN A 290 5.02 7.58 21.70
CA GLN A 290 5.71 6.38 21.22
C GLN A 290 5.15 5.90 19.89
N ILE A 291 3.82 5.95 19.72
CA ILE A 291 3.17 5.64 18.45
C ILE A 291 3.67 6.60 17.37
N GLU A 292 3.59 7.91 17.62
CA GLU A 292 4.05 8.95 16.70
C GLU A 292 5.53 8.75 16.30
N SER A 293 6.41 8.46 17.26
CA SER A 293 7.81 8.16 16.99
C SER A 293 7.98 6.98 16.02
N VAL A 294 7.29 5.87 16.27
CA VAL A 294 7.39 4.68 15.39
C VAL A 294 6.84 4.99 13.99
N LEU A 295 5.72 5.72 13.89
CA LEU A 295 5.17 6.12 12.59
C LEU A 295 6.15 7.02 11.82
N HIS A 296 6.83 7.94 12.51
CA HIS A 296 7.88 8.77 11.90
C HIS A 296 9.12 8.00 11.46
N ASP A 297 9.51 6.94 12.18
CA ASP A 297 10.72 6.17 11.88
C ASP A 297 10.64 5.48 10.50
N TYR A 298 9.45 5.06 10.06
CA TYR A 298 9.30 4.38 8.78
C TYR A 298 8.59 5.20 7.69
N SER A 299 7.82 6.24 8.03
CA SER A 299 7.02 6.93 7.03
C SER A 299 7.82 8.07 6.37
N ASP A 300 7.78 8.14 5.04
CA ASP A 300 8.37 9.24 4.27
C ASP A 300 7.49 10.50 4.33
N GLY A 301 6.23 10.35 4.71
CA GLY A 301 5.35 11.44 5.11
C GLY A 301 4.28 10.98 6.09
N LEU A 302 4.00 11.79 7.11
CA LEU A 302 3.01 11.50 8.16
C LEU A 302 2.03 12.67 8.28
N ASN A 303 0.74 12.37 8.29
CA ASN A 303 -0.29 13.35 8.65
C ASN A 303 -1.34 12.74 9.58
N ASP A 304 -2.29 13.55 10.03
CA ASP A 304 -3.41 13.14 10.87
C ASP A 304 -4.72 13.86 10.49
N GLN A 305 -5.78 13.55 11.24
CA GLN A 305 -7.09 14.18 11.07
C GLN A 305 -7.14 15.69 11.39
N ARG A 306 -6.19 16.21 12.17
CA ARG A 306 -6.09 17.63 12.51
C ARG A 306 -5.26 18.40 11.48
N ASN A 307 -4.60 17.69 10.57
CA ASN A 307 -3.65 18.23 9.62
C ASN A 307 -2.48 18.97 10.30
N GLU A 308 -2.06 18.51 11.48
CA GLU A 308 -1.01 19.16 12.28
C GLU A 308 0.39 18.64 11.90
N LEU A 309 0.50 17.38 11.49
CA LEU A 309 1.76 16.73 11.12
C LEU A 309 2.17 16.95 9.65
N GLY A 310 1.23 17.37 8.80
CA GLY A 310 1.45 17.57 7.36
C GLY A 310 2.21 18.86 6.98
N TRP A 311 2.55 19.73 7.94
CA TRP A 311 3.04 21.10 7.64
C TRP A 311 4.37 21.14 6.88
N ALA A 312 5.19 20.10 6.99
CA ALA A 312 6.50 20.01 6.33
C ALA A 312 6.40 19.82 4.80
N PHE A 313 5.25 19.40 4.27
CA PHE A 313 5.09 19.01 2.86
C PHE A 313 4.71 20.17 1.93
N ARG A 314 5.08 21.41 2.27
CA ARG A 314 4.90 22.55 1.35
C ARG A 314 5.67 22.30 0.06
N VAL A 315 4.96 22.33 -1.06
CA VAL A 315 5.50 22.20 -2.41
C VAL A 315 6.65 23.20 -2.61
N SER A 316 7.89 22.70 -2.62
CA SER A 316 9.04 23.46 -3.10
C SER A 316 9.75 22.69 -4.21
N ARG A 317 9.44 23.12 -5.44
CA ARG A 317 10.12 22.88 -6.73
C ARG A 317 10.16 21.46 -7.29
#